data_AF-A0A1G9NPW8-F1
#
_entry.id   AF-A0A1G9NPW8-F1
#
_cell.length_a   1.000
_cell.length_b   1.000
_cell.length_c   1.000
_cell.angle_alpha   90.00
_cell.angle_beta   90.00
_cell.angle_gamma   90.00
#
_symmetry.space_group_name_H-M   'P 1'
#
loop_
_entity.id
_entity.type
_entity.pdbx_description
1 polymer ?
#
loop_
_entity_poly.entity_id
_entity_poly.type
_entity_poly.pdbx_seq_one_letter_code
_entity_poly.pdbx_strand_id
1 'polypeptide(L)' 'MLMSPVEFFRTLPAKQCPECGQHMEEQAESYLMECDRCLANKDE' A
#
# COMPACT_ATOMS: atom_id res chain seq x y z
N MET A 1 17.75 -21.04 3.90
CA MET A 1 17.03 -21.40 2.66
C MET A 1 16.63 -20.12 1.97
N LEU A 2 16.89 -19.99 0.66
CA LEU A 2 16.35 -18.88 -0.14
C LEU A 2 14.85 -19.14 -0.35
N MET A 3 13.99 -18.26 0.16
CA MET A 3 12.56 -18.30 -0.16
C MET A 3 12.36 -18.03 -1.66
N SER A 4 11.35 -18.66 -2.26
CA SER A 4 10.98 -18.30 -3.63
C SER A 4 10.44 -16.88 -3.64
N PRO A 5 10.66 -16.11 -4.73
CA PRO A 5 10.11 -14.76 -4.85
C PRO A 5 8.59 -14.73 -4.67
N VAL A 6 7.87 -15.74 -5.18
CA VAL A 6 6.41 -15.86 -5.06
C VAL A 6 5.98 -15.96 -3.60
N GLU A 7 6.65 -16.81 -2.82
CA GLU A 7 6.35 -16.95 -1.40
C GLU A 7 6.69 -15.68 -0.61
N PHE A 8 7.76 -14.96 -0.99
CA PHE A 8 8.06 -13.66 -0.42
C PHE A 8 6.93 -12.64 -0.64
N PHE A 9 6.44 -12.50 -1.88
CA PHE A 9 5.37 -11.55 -2.20
C PHE A 9 4.05 -11.88 -1.49
N ARG A 10 3.75 -13.18 -1.27
CA ARG A 10 2.57 -13.62 -0.51
C ARG A 10 2.64 -13.28 0.99
N THR A 11 3.85 -13.12 1.52
CA THR A 11 4.07 -12.73 2.92
C THR A 11 4.15 -11.22 3.13
N LEU A 12 4.14 -10.42 2.06
CA LEU A 12 4.17 -8.97 2.21
C LEU A 12 2.92 -8.49 2.96
N PRO A 13 3.08 -7.60 3.96
CA PRO A 13 1.94 -7.00 4.63
C PRO A 13 1.14 -6.16 3.64
N ALA A 14 -0.15 -6.00 3.91
CA ALA A 14 -0.97 -5.05 3.18
C ALA A 14 -0.33 -3.65 3.25
N LYS A 15 -0.36 -2.92 2.13
CA LYS A 15 0.20 -1.57 2.08
C LYS A 15 -0.52 -0.65 3.06
N GLN A 16 0.23 0.24 3.70
CA GLN A 16 -0.27 1.23 4.65
C GLN A 16 0.05 2.63 4.13
N CYS A 17 -0.89 3.54 4.32
CA CYS A 17 -0.74 4.94 3.97
C CYS A 17 0.35 5.57 4.86
N PRO A 18 1.39 6.22 4.30
CA PRO A 18 2.48 6.81 5.08
C PRO A 18 2.00 7.97 5.97
N GLU A 19 0.90 8.64 5.59
CA GLU A 19 0.39 9.80 6.32
C GLU A 19 -0.45 9.42 7.54
N CYS A 20 -1.20 8.32 7.47
CA CYS A 20 -2.17 7.96 8.52
C CYS A 20 -2.08 6.51 9.02
N GLY A 21 -1.21 5.68 8.45
CA GLY A 21 -0.98 4.29 8.83
C GLY A 21 -2.12 3.32 8.49
N GLN A 22 -3.20 3.79 7.87
CA GLN A 22 -4.32 2.91 7.51
C GLN A 22 -3.96 2.00 6.34
N HIS A 23 -4.49 0.77 6.39
CA HIS A 23 -4.38 -0.15 5.25
C HIS A 23 -5.02 0.47 4.01
N MET A 24 -4.28 0.40 2.92
CA MET A 24 -4.71 0.85 1.60
C MET A 24 -5.27 -0.36 0.85
N GLU A 25 -6.48 -0.20 0.32
CA GLU A 25 -7.03 -1.16 -0.64
C GLU A 25 -6.51 -0.77 -2.02
N GLU A 26 -5.50 -1.49 -2.50
CA GLU A 26 -4.78 -1.12 -3.72
C GLU A 26 -5.22 -1.96 -4.90
N GLN A 27 -5.35 -1.31 -6.06
CA GLN A 27 -5.28 -2.01 -7.33
C GLN A 27 -3.82 -2.33 -7.64
N ALA A 28 -3.55 -3.46 -8.30
CA ALA A 28 -2.19 -3.86 -8.67
C ALA A 28 -1.42 -2.83 -9.52
N GLU A 29 -2.14 -1.87 -10.12
CA GLU A 29 -1.64 -0.81 -11.00
C GLU A 29 -1.65 0.59 -10.34
N SER A 30 -1.95 0.68 -9.04
CA SER A 30 -2.00 1.98 -8.36
C SER A 30 -0.61 2.60 -8.20
N TYR A 31 -0.41 3.79 -8.77
CA TYR A 31 0.80 4.61 -8.54
C TYR A 31 0.67 5.55 -7.33
N LEU A 32 -0.45 5.49 -6.61
CA LEU A 32 -0.70 6.38 -5.47
C LEU A 32 0.05 5.87 -4.22
N MET A 33 0.66 6.81 -3.50
CA MET A 33 1.41 6.53 -2.28
C MET A 33 0.58 6.76 -1.01
N GLU A 34 -0.49 7.53 -1.11
CA GLU A 34 -1.37 7.92 0.00
C GLU A 34 -2.79 7.39 -0.23
N CYS A 35 -3.57 7.22 0.84
CA CYS A 35 -4.97 6.81 0.71
C CYS A 35 -5.87 7.97 0.26
N ASP A 36 -7.02 7.63 -0.34
CA ASP A 36 -7.98 8.60 -0.89
C ASP A 36 -8.38 9.69 0.12
N ARG A 37 -8.53 9.34 1.40
CA ARG A 37 -8.82 10.33 2.45
C ARG A 37 -7.70 11.36 2.62
N CYS A 38 -6.46 10.91 2.67
CA CYS A 38 -5.32 11.80 2.87
C CYS A 38 -5.09 12.69 1.64
N LEU A 39 -5.28 12.14 0.44
CA LEU A 39 -5.25 12.92 -0.80
C LEU A 39 -6.36 13.98 -0.83
N ALA A 40 -7.61 13.59 -0.53
CA ALA A 40 -8.74 14.52 -0.51
C ALA A 40 -8.56 15.68 0.49
N ASN A 41 -7.85 15.46 1.59
CA ASN A 41 -7.57 16.50 2.59
C ASN A 41 -6.43 17.45 2.19
N LYS A 42 -5.68 17.16 1.13
CA LYS A 42 -4.57 17.99 0.63
C LYS A 42 -4.98 18.95 -0.49
N ASP A 43 -6.14 18.73 -1.09
CA ASP A 43 -6.67 19.52 -2.19
C ASP A 43 -7.51 20.75 -1.72
N GLU A 44 -7.31 21.22 -0.48
CA GLU A 44 -7.82 22.51 0.05
C GLU A 44 -6.70 23.57 0.14
#